data_AF-A0A5F2HVM2-F1
#
_entry.id   AF-A0A5F2HVM2-F1
#
_cell.length_a   1.000
_cell.length_b   1.000
_cell.length_c   1.000
_cell.angle_alpha   90.00
_cell.angle_beta   90.00
_cell.angle_gamma   90.00
#
_symmetry.space_group_name_H-M   'P 1'
#
loop_
_entity.id
_entity.type
_entity.pdbx_description
1 polymer ?
#
loop_
_entity_poly.entity_id
_entity_poly.type
_entity_poly.pdbx_seq_one_letter_code
_entity_poly.pdbx_strand_id
1 'polypeptide(L)'
;LEAAGHDVLMLDGQLQDLDNATLAERAAAFGPDMTVVTTAPTYLFWRCAPPELRVPAEFLESLAGRGGRTVAVGPHASATPAPALRKLGVDVVVRGECEEVVAELAGQSDWSAVAHTA
;
A
#
# COMPACT_ATOMS: atom_id res chain seq x y z
N LEU A 1 -7.80 -4.05 11.03
CA LEU A 1 -8.80 -3.34 10.20
C LEU A 1 -10.21 -3.90 10.40
N GLU A 2 -10.50 -5.13 9.99
CA GLU A 2 -11.85 -5.72 10.17
C GLU A 2 -12.29 -5.75 11.65
N ALA A 3 -11.38 -6.11 12.56
CA ALA A 3 -11.64 -6.08 14.01
C ALA A 3 -11.96 -4.67 14.56
N ALA A 4 -11.59 -3.61 13.83
CA ALA A 4 -11.91 -2.22 14.14
C ALA A 4 -13.16 -1.73 13.37
N GLY A 5 -13.85 -2.61 12.64
CA GLY A 5 -15.10 -2.30 11.93
C GLY A 5 -14.94 -1.77 10.50
N HIS A 6 -13.73 -1.80 9.93
CA HIS A 6 -13.51 -1.41 8.54
C HIS A 6 -13.91 -2.53 7.58
N ASP A 7 -14.54 -2.17 6.46
CA ASP A 7 -14.69 -3.07 5.32
C ASP A 7 -13.35 -3.19 4.58
N VAL A 8 -12.95 -4.41 4.23
CA VAL A 8 -11.61 -4.70 3.70
C VAL A 8 -11.71 -5.62 2.50
N LEU A 9 -11.14 -5.17 1.37
CA LEU A 9 -10.88 -6.00 0.22
C LEU A 9 -9.40 -6.38 0.17
N MET A 10 -9.10 -7.67 0.28
CA MET A 10 -7.75 -8.20 0.06
C MET A 10 -7.59 -8.68 -1.39
N LEU A 11 -6.57 -8.19 -2.07
CA LEU A 11 -6.23 -8.57 -3.44
C LEU A 11 -4.79 -9.06 -3.52
N ASP A 12 -4.60 -10.22 -4.14
CA ASP A 12 -3.29 -10.82 -4.40
C ASP A 12 -3.25 -11.29 -5.86
N GLY A 13 -2.61 -10.51 -6.73
CA GLY A 13 -2.55 -10.81 -8.16
C GLY A 13 -1.85 -12.13 -8.46
N GLN A 14 -0.84 -12.52 -7.67
CA GLN A 14 -0.12 -13.76 -7.92
C GLN A 14 -0.96 -14.97 -7.53
N LEU A 15 -1.62 -14.93 -6.36
CA LEU A 15 -2.47 -16.02 -5.90
C LEU A 15 -3.76 -16.14 -6.72
N GLN A 16 -4.28 -15.02 -7.23
CA GLN A 16 -5.55 -14.95 -7.95
C GLN A 16 -5.40 -15.00 -9.48
N ASP A 17 -4.17 -15.08 -10.01
CA ASP A 17 -3.85 -15.01 -11.44
C ASP A 17 -4.43 -13.75 -12.12
N LEU A 18 -4.19 -12.59 -11.50
CA LEU A 18 -4.67 -11.28 -11.95
C LEU A 18 -3.50 -10.35 -12.28
N ASP A 19 -3.63 -9.61 -13.37
CA ASP A 19 -2.72 -8.53 -13.71
C ASP A 19 -3.07 -7.22 -12.98
N ASN A 20 -2.14 -6.25 -13.02
CA ASN A 20 -2.30 -4.96 -12.35
C ASN A 20 -3.54 -4.18 -12.82
N ALA A 21 -3.90 -4.28 -14.11
CA ALA A 21 -5.09 -3.62 -14.64
C ALA A 21 -6.36 -4.20 -14.01
N THR A 22 -6.47 -5.52 -13.94
CA THR A 22 -7.62 -6.20 -13.34
C THR A 22 -7.70 -5.94 -11.83
N LEU A 23 -6.56 -5.93 -11.14
CA LEU A 23 -6.50 -5.54 -9.72
C LEU A 23 -6.98 -4.11 -9.51
N ALA A 24 -6.52 -3.17 -10.34
CA ALA A 24 -6.91 -1.76 -10.26
C ALA A 24 -8.41 -1.56 -10.49
N GLU A 25 -9.01 -2.27 -11.45
CA GLU A 25 -10.46 -2.23 -11.67
C GLU A 25 -11.24 -2.77 -10.47
N ARG A 26 -10.78 -3.87 -9.85
CA ARG A 26 -11.43 -4.42 -8.65
C ARG A 26 -11.30 -3.47 -7.45
N ALA A 27 -10.14 -2.87 -7.25
CA ALA A 27 -9.93 -1.88 -6.21
C ALA A 27 -10.80 -0.65 -6.44
N ALA A 28 -10.86 -0.12 -7.66
CA ALA A 28 -11.70 1.04 -7.99
C ALA A 28 -13.20 0.73 -7.82
N ALA A 29 -13.65 -0.48 -8.19
CA ALA A 29 -15.02 -0.92 -8.01
C ALA A 29 -15.43 -1.07 -6.54
N PHE A 30 -14.48 -1.43 -5.66
CA PHE A 30 -14.70 -1.45 -4.21
C PHE A 30 -14.87 -0.04 -3.62
N GLY A 31 -14.28 0.98 -4.24
CA GLY A 31 -14.37 2.38 -3.81
C GLY A 31 -13.75 2.66 -2.44
N PRO A 32 -12.49 2.26 -2.19
CA PRO A 32 -11.86 2.43 -0.88
C PRO A 32 -11.55 3.90 -0.57
N ASP A 33 -11.71 4.29 0.69
CA ASP A 33 -11.16 5.55 1.21
C ASP A 33 -9.61 5.50 1.30
N MET A 34 -9.05 4.30 1.44
CA MET A 34 -7.62 4.06 1.58
C MET A 34 -7.19 2.75 0.88
N THR A 35 -6.11 2.81 0.09
CA THR A 35 -5.48 1.64 -0.54
C THR A 35 -4.07 1.42 0.01
N VAL A 36 -3.80 0.21 0.51
CA VAL A 36 -2.47 -0.19 0.99
C VAL A 36 -1.79 -1.07 -0.06
N VAL A 37 -0.56 -0.72 -0.45
CA VAL A 37 0.26 -1.49 -1.40
C VAL A 37 1.55 -1.99 -0.75
N THR A 38 1.89 -3.25 -0.96
CA THR A 38 3.14 -3.83 -0.46
C THR A 38 4.29 -3.59 -1.45
N THR A 39 5.48 -3.32 -0.91
CA THR A 39 6.70 -3.13 -1.70
C THR A 39 7.55 -4.40 -1.84
N ALA A 40 7.05 -5.52 -1.30
CA ALA A 40 7.66 -6.83 -1.39
C ALA A 40 6.62 -7.84 -1.92
N PRO A 41 6.86 -8.46 -3.09
CA PRO A 41 5.87 -9.35 -3.71
C PRO A 41 5.76 -10.71 -3.03
N THR A 42 6.74 -11.09 -2.21
CA THR A 42 6.71 -12.32 -1.41
C THR A 42 7.37 -12.11 -0.05
N TYR A 43 7.13 -13.02 0.89
CA TYR A 43 7.77 -13.01 2.21
C TYR A 43 9.31 -13.00 2.14
N LEU A 44 9.93 -13.66 1.15
CA LEU A 44 11.39 -13.66 0.98
C LEU A 44 11.91 -12.25 0.67
N PHE A 45 11.17 -11.49 -0.13
CA PHE A 45 11.52 -10.11 -0.48
C PHE A 45 11.35 -9.15 0.68
N TRP A 46 10.61 -9.52 1.73
CA TRP A 46 10.58 -8.76 2.99
C TRP A 46 11.94 -8.76 3.69
N ARG A 47 12.73 -9.83 3.52
CA ARG A 47 14.10 -9.95 4.06
C ARG A 47 15.17 -9.38 3.14
N CYS A 48 14.95 -9.43 1.83
CA CYS A 48 15.87 -8.92 0.82
C CYS A 48 15.06 -8.18 -0.25
N ALA A 49 14.88 -6.87 -0.03
CA ALA A 49 14.07 -6.06 -0.93
C ALA A 49 14.61 -6.12 -2.37
N PRO A 50 13.75 -6.30 -3.38
CA PRO A 50 14.19 -6.20 -4.76
C PRO A 50 14.74 -4.78 -5.02
N PRO A 51 15.65 -4.58 -5.98
CA PRO A 51 16.23 -3.27 -6.23
C PRO A 51 15.23 -2.26 -6.83
N GLU A 52 14.06 -2.73 -7.28
CA GLU A 52 13.05 -1.94 -7.97
C GLU A 52 11.69 -1.92 -7.27
N LEU A 53 10.89 -0.91 -7.62
CA LEU A 53 9.51 -0.69 -7.17
C LEU A 53 8.51 -0.74 -8.34
N ARG A 54 8.89 -1.37 -9.46
CA ARG A 54 8.12 -1.31 -10.70
C ARG A 54 6.73 -1.90 -10.58
N VAL A 55 6.60 -3.12 -10.04
CA VAL A 55 5.29 -3.79 -9.91
C VAL A 55 4.28 -2.95 -9.10
N PRO A 56 4.59 -2.46 -7.88
CA PRO A 56 3.66 -1.59 -7.16
C PRO A 56 3.45 -0.23 -7.84
N ALA A 57 4.44 0.32 -8.55
CA ALA A 57 4.26 1.54 -9.33
C ALA A 57 3.27 1.33 -10.50
N GLU A 58 3.44 0.26 -11.28
CA GLU A 58 2.54 -0.10 -12.39
C GLU A 58 1.09 -0.32 -11.91
N PHE A 59 0.91 -0.88 -10.71
CA PHE A 59 -0.43 -1.00 -10.09
C PHE A 59 -1.02 0.37 -9.75
N LEU A 60 -0.26 1.25 -9.10
CA LEU A 60 -0.71 2.60 -8.74
C LEU A 60 -1.02 3.44 -9.98
N GLU A 61 -0.22 3.32 -11.04
CA GLU A 61 -0.48 3.93 -12.35
C GLU A 61 -1.80 3.42 -12.95
N SER A 62 -2.06 2.11 -12.90
CA SER A 62 -3.30 1.50 -13.38
C SER A 62 -4.53 1.92 -12.56
N LEU A 63 -4.33 2.11 -11.24
CA LEU A 63 -5.36 2.60 -10.33
C LEU A 63 -5.72 4.06 -10.64
N ALA A 64 -4.77 4.84 -11.13
CA ALA A 64 -4.97 6.20 -11.67
C ALA A 64 -5.74 7.13 -10.70
N GLY A 65 -5.42 7.05 -9.40
CA GLY A 65 -6.04 7.88 -8.35
C GLY A 65 -7.45 7.47 -7.94
N ARG A 66 -7.97 6.33 -8.42
CA ARG A 66 -9.33 5.85 -8.12
C ARG A 66 -9.46 5.01 -6.84
N GLY A 67 -8.38 4.87 -6.07
CA GLY A 67 -8.34 4.03 -4.86
C GLY A 67 -8.23 4.79 -3.54
N GLY A 68 -8.74 6.02 -3.49
CA GLY A 68 -8.62 6.86 -2.29
C GLY A 68 -7.17 7.22 -1.98
N ARG A 69 -6.87 7.41 -0.68
CA ARG A 69 -5.52 7.73 -0.22
C ARG A 69 -4.63 6.48 -0.21
N THR A 70 -3.41 6.62 -0.67
CA THR A 70 -2.51 5.50 -0.92
C THR A 70 -1.42 5.40 0.14
N VAL A 71 -1.18 4.18 0.61
CA VAL A 71 -0.21 3.85 1.66
C VAL A 71 0.73 2.78 1.14
N ALA A 72 2.05 3.02 1.14
CA ALA A 72 3.01 1.95 0.85
C ALA A 72 3.60 1.36 2.13
N VAL A 73 3.67 0.03 2.19
CA VAL A 73 4.25 -0.73 3.31
C VAL A 73 5.35 -1.67 2.83
N GLY A 74 6.18 -2.13 3.78
CA GLY A 74 7.20 -3.13 3.54
C GLY A 74 8.63 -2.56 3.48
N PRO A 75 9.60 -3.38 3.03
CA PRO A 75 11.01 -3.14 3.33
C PRO A 75 11.55 -1.84 2.71
N HIS A 76 11.03 -1.39 1.57
CA HIS A 76 11.44 -0.12 0.96
C HIS A 76 10.99 1.10 1.75
N ALA A 77 9.74 1.07 2.25
CA ALA A 77 9.20 2.12 3.10
C ALA A 77 10.01 2.23 4.40
N SER A 78 10.41 1.09 4.97
CA SER A 78 11.23 1.04 6.19
C SER A 78 12.68 1.47 5.97
N ALA A 79 13.36 0.93 4.95
CA ALA A 79 14.79 1.15 4.74
C ALA A 79 15.10 2.49 4.05
N THR A 80 14.24 2.90 3.13
CA THR A 80 14.44 4.08 2.26
C THR A 80 13.10 4.82 2.05
N PRO A 81 12.50 5.41 3.10
CA PRO A 81 11.17 5.99 3.04
C PRO A 81 11.03 7.09 1.99
N ALA A 82 11.95 8.07 1.97
CA ALA A 82 11.85 9.20 1.04
C ALA A 82 11.97 8.78 -0.43
N PRO A 83 12.88 7.88 -0.84
CA PRO A 83 12.84 7.29 -2.18
C PRO A 83 11.57 6.50 -2.48
N ALA A 84 11.06 5.69 -1.54
CA ALA A 84 9.85 4.90 -1.73
C ALA A 84 8.63 5.79 -1.99
N LEU A 85 8.43 6.79 -1.13
CA LEU A 85 7.36 7.80 -1.26
C LEU A 85 7.41 8.48 -2.64
N ARG A 86 8.57 9.05 -3.01
CA ARG A 86 8.71 9.79 -4.28
C ARG A 86 8.55 8.90 -5.51
N LYS A 87 9.06 7.66 -5.48
CA LYS A 87 9.03 6.76 -6.65
C LYS A 87 7.65 6.15 -6.87
N LEU A 88 6.91 5.86 -5.80
CA LEU A 88 5.56 5.32 -5.89
C LEU A 88 4.51 6.42 -6.06
N GLY A 89 4.82 7.65 -5.66
CA GLY A 89 3.86 8.75 -5.70
C GLY A 89 2.66 8.55 -4.76
N VAL A 90 2.84 7.74 -3.71
CA VAL A 90 1.81 7.50 -2.69
C VAL A 90 1.71 8.67 -1.72
N ASP A 91 0.58 8.74 -1.00
CA ASP A 91 0.33 9.81 -0.03
C ASP A 91 1.17 9.67 1.24
N VAL A 92 1.50 8.43 1.62
CA VAL A 92 2.30 8.14 2.82
C VAL A 92 3.00 6.79 2.72
N VAL A 93 4.13 6.65 3.41
CA VAL A 93 4.77 5.34 3.62
C VAL A 93 4.84 4.98 5.10
N VAL A 94 4.68 3.71 5.44
CA VAL A 94 4.77 3.22 6.82
C VAL A 94 6.13 2.57 7.06
N ARG A 95 6.81 2.99 8.13
CA ARG A 95 8.12 2.47 8.56
C ARG A 95 7.95 1.47 9.69
N GLY A 96 8.51 0.27 9.52
CA GLY A 96 8.42 -0.81 10.51
C GLY A 96 7.15 -1.64 10.34
N GLU A 97 6.63 -2.13 11.47
CA GLU A 97 5.39 -2.91 11.52
C GLU A 97 4.20 -2.02 11.16
N CYS A 98 3.31 -2.51 10.31
CA CYS A 98 2.29 -1.68 9.66
C CYS A 98 0.87 -1.90 10.18
N GLU A 99 0.64 -2.97 10.95
CA GLU A 99 -0.67 -3.44 11.37
C GLU A 99 -1.41 -2.40 12.21
N GLU A 100 -0.73 -1.83 13.21
CA GLU A 100 -1.28 -0.79 14.08
C GLU A 100 -1.35 0.56 13.37
N VAL A 101 -0.31 0.91 12.60
CA VAL A 101 -0.22 2.21 11.91
C VAL A 101 -1.29 2.32 10.82
N VAL A 102 -1.54 1.26 10.04
CA VAL A 102 -2.59 1.24 9.01
C VAL A 102 -3.97 1.34 9.66
N ALA A 103 -4.17 0.74 10.83
CA ALA A 103 -5.43 0.90 11.57
C ALA A 103 -5.61 2.33 12.10
N GLU A 104 -4.56 2.97 12.60
CA GLU A 104 -4.58 4.37 13.01
C GLU A 104 -4.90 5.30 11.83
N LEU A 105 -4.23 5.11 10.68
CA LEU A 105 -4.48 5.87 9.45
C LEU A 105 -5.93 5.75 8.97
N ALA A 106 -6.53 4.56 9.07
CA ALA A 106 -7.92 4.33 8.71
C ALA A 106 -8.93 5.01 9.65
N GLY A 107 -8.52 5.29 10.90
CA GLY A 107 -9.36 5.89 11.93
C GLY A 107 -9.41 7.42 11.93
N GLN A 108 -8.58 8.09 11.11
CA GLN A 108 -8.46 9.56 11.15
C GLN A 108 -8.18 10.19 9.78
N SER A 109 -8.64 11.43 9.60
CA SER A 109 -8.45 12.19 8.36
C SER A 109 -7.07 12.87 8.29
N ASP A 110 -6.51 13.27 9.42
CA ASP A 110 -5.19 13.92 9.47
C ASP A 110 -4.09 12.88 9.69
N TRP A 111 -3.30 12.62 8.65
CA TRP A 111 -2.19 11.66 8.70
C TRP A 111 -0.87 12.29 9.16
N SER A 112 -0.78 13.61 9.28
CA SER A 112 0.47 14.30 9.62
C SER A 112 0.94 14.03 11.06
N ALA A 113 0.01 13.61 11.92
CA ALA A 113 0.28 13.29 13.33
C ALA A 113 0.57 11.79 13.57
N VAL A 114 0.38 10.92 12.57
CA VAL A 114 0.53 9.47 12.75
C VAL A 114 2.01 9.12 12.81
N ALA A 115 2.44 8.54 13.93
CA ALA A 115 3.82 8.12 14.11
C ALA A 115 4.24 7.06 13.08
N HIS A 116 5.55 6.87 12.89
CA HIS A 116 6.10 5.87 11.96
C HIS A 116 5.79 6.07 10.48
N THR A 117 5.11 7.16 10.11
CA THR A 117 4.87 7.54 8.71
C THR A 117 5.98 8.45 8.17
N ALA A 118 6.07 8.57 6.84
CA ALA A 118 6.92 9.54 6.14
C ALA A 118 6.28 9.96 4.81
#